data_AF-A0A847UC35-F1
#
_entry.id   AF-A0A847UC35-F1
#
_cell.length_a   1.000
_cell.length_b   1.000
_cell.length_c   1.000
_cell.angle_alpha   90.00
_cell.angle_beta   90.00
_cell.angle_gamma   90.00
#
_symmetry.space_group_name_H-M   'P 1'
#
loop_
_entity.id
_entity.type
_entity.pdbx_description
1 polymer ?
#
loop_
_entity_poly.entity_id
_entity_poly.type
_entity_poly.pdbx_seq_one_letter_code
_entity_poly.pdbx_strand_id
1 'polypeptide(L)'
;MTREAAPVTPPVVLSIAGSDSGGGAGIQADTKTIEAGGAFATTAITGVTAQNTQGVRDVTTLDRATVDAQIDAVVEDFDVAAVKTGMLSTSAVVETVTEYAASLPALVVDPVMVAASGDRLLDPEAEAAYEDLIAEAAVVTPNADEAEVLTDIEVTDADAARRAGEALVAMGADAALVKGGHVPGDAVVDTLVTDETVHTYRHDRIDTAATHGSGCTLSSAVATRLAHGDDTETAVGEGIALLARAVRYNVDVGEGAGAVHHTVESRNEAARNETVEAVEAVVAGLSDANATALVPHGIANVAGATPYAESPAEVAAVEGGIGLTRDGIRSNRGVRFGVPTPLAETILACREHDPAIRFALSCTATSPLVDALGTLDGATATVENGETEARVQAAFADCETTPAAIVDRHDDRLVVLAPEATQLLERVQTLVASVEA
;
A
#
# COMPACT_ATOMS: atom_id res chain seq x y z
N MET A 1 -41.69 4.50 4.83
CA MET A 1 -41.10 3.17 5.04
C MET A 1 -40.01 3.34 6.09
N THR A 2 -40.16 2.74 7.26
CA THR A 2 -39.07 2.62 8.23
C THR A 2 -38.11 1.57 7.70
N ARG A 3 -36.83 1.93 7.49
CA ARG A 3 -35.82 0.98 7.02
C ARG A 3 -35.64 -0.11 8.09
N GLU A 4 -35.58 -1.37 7.67
CA GLU A 4 -35.25 -2.50 8.54
C GLU A 4 -33.73 -2.59 8.77
N ALA A 5 -33.31 -3.14 9.89
CA ALA A 5 -31.90 -3.37 10.18
C ALA A 5 -31.37 -4.54 9.32
N ALA A 6 -30.22 -4.36 8.69
CA ALA A 6 -29.52 -5.36 7.89
C ALA A 6 -28.08 -5.48 8.41
N PRO A 7 -27.84 -6.21 9.52
CA PRO A 7 -26.51 -6.36 10.09
C PRO A 7 -25.61 -7.20 9.18
N VAL A 8 -24.30 -6.96 9.28
CA VAL A 8 -23.24 -7.76 8.65
C VAL A 8 -22.47 -8.51 9.75
N THR A 9 -21.86 -9.63 9.39
CA THR A 9 -21.07 -10.46 10.32
C THR A 9 -19.70 -10.74 9.70
N PRO A 10 -18.76 -9.78 9.81
CA PRO A 10 -17.39 -9.99 9.35
C PRO A 10 -16.64 -10.96 10.30
N PRO A 11 -15.54 -11.59 9.85
CA PRO A 11 -14.62 -12.30 10.75
C PRO A 11 -14.09 -11.37 11.84
N VAL A 12 -13.86 -11.91 13.04
CA VAL A 12 -13.29 -11.16 14.16
C VAL A 12 -11.79 -11.47 14.28
N VAL A 13 -10.98 -10.43 14.43
CA VAL A 13 -9.54 -10.55 14.68
C VAL A 13 -9.20 -9.91 16.01
N LEU A 14 -8.50 -10.62 16.88
CA LEU A 14 -8.00 -10.10 18.16
C LEU A 14 -6.55 -9.64 18.01
N SER A 15 -6.28 -8.38 18.31
CA SER A 15 -4.92 -7.86 18.49
C SER A 15 -4.55 -7.82 19.98
N ILE A 16 -3.48 -8.52 20.35
CA ILE A 16 -2.89 -8.49 21.69
C ILE A 16 -1.58 -7.72 21.61
N ALA A 17 -1.62 -6.42 21.90
CA ALA A 17 -0.48 -5.53 21.69
C ALA A 17 -0.55 -4.27 22.56
N GLY A 18 0.53 -3.49 22.57
CA GLY A 18 0.55 -2.18 23.20
C GLY A 18 -0.14 -1.09 22.38
N SER A 19 -0.57 -0.03 23.06
CA SER A 19 -1.15 1.17 22.47
C SER A 19 -0.07 2.23 22.18
N ASP A 20 0.06 2.62 20.90
CA ASP A 20 0.87 3.75 20.44
C ASP A 20 0.01 5.03 20.42
N SER A 21 0.32 6.01 21.28
CA SER A 21 -0.42 7.28 21.29
C SER A 21 -0.28 8.11 20.01
N GLY A 22 0.75 7.87 19.19
CA GLY A 22 0.92 8.47 17.87
C GLY A 22 0.05 7.83 16.79
N GLY A 23 -0.47 6.63 17.05
CA GLY A 23 -1.39 5.91 16.18
C GLY A 23 -0.76 5.34 14.91
N GLY A 24 0.57 5.30 14.82
CA GLY A 24 1.29 4.75 13.67
C GLY A 24 1.58 3.25 13.79
N ALA A 25 1.69 2.72 15.01
CA ALA A 25 1.93 1.31 15.32
C ALA A 25 0.93 0.79 16.39
N GLY A 26 1.24 -0.35 17.01
CA GLY A 26 0.47 -0.92 18.11
C GLY A 26 -0.97 -1.28 17.73
N ILE A 27 -1.85 -1.35 18.74
CA ILE A 27 -3.27 -1.66 18.51
C ILE A 27 -3.96 -0.68 17.55
N GLN A 28 -3.46 0.55 17.41
CA GLN A 28 -3.98 1.53 16.47
C GLN A 28 -3.71 1.14 15.02
N ALA A 29 -2.48 0.71 14.70
CA ALA A 29 -2.14 0.19 13.37
C ALA A 29 -2.90 -1.11 13.10
N ASP A 30 -2.98 -1.99 14.10
CA ASP A 30 -3.65 -3.27 13.98
C ASP A 30 -5.14 -3.06 13.66
N THR A 31 -5.85 -2.27 14.46
CA THR A 31 -7.28 -1.97 14.28
C THR A 31 -7.55 -1.33 12.91
N LYS A 32 -6.72 -0.36 12.48
CA LYS A 32 -6.89 0.27 11.16
C LYS A 32 -6.73 -0.73 10.02
N THR A 33 -5.74 -1.64 10.14
CA THR A 33 -5.44 -2.62 9.11
C THR A 33 -6.52 -3.70 9.03
N ILE A 34 -6.96 -4.22 10.19
CA ILE A 34 -8.03 -5.22 10.29
C ILE A 34 -9.34 -4.69 9.70
N GLU A 35 -9.76 -3.49 10.11
CA GLU A 35 -10.99 -2.87 9.61
C GLU A 35 -10.89 -2.51 8.11
N ALA A 36 -9.72 -2.05 7.65
CA ALA A 36 -9.48 -1.81 6.23
C ALA A 36 -9.55 -3.09 5.38
N GLY A 37 -9.14 -4.23 5.96
CA GLY A 37 -9.26 -5.57 5.38
C GLY A 37 -10.64 -6.21 5.54
N GLY A 38 -11.64 -5.49 6.06
CA GLY A 38 -13.03 -5.96 6.15
C GLY A 38 -13.31 -6.98 7.26
N ALA A 39 -12.45 -7.05 8.28
CA ALA A 39 -12.68 -7.79 9.51
C ALA A 39 -13.02 -6.85 10.67
N PHE A 40 -13.62 -7.38 11.75
CA PHE A 40 -13.91 -6.62 12.96
C PHE A 40 -12.76 -6.75 13.96
N ALA A 41 -12.19 -5.63 14.38
CA ALA A 41 -11.07 -5.62 15.31
C ALA A 41 -11.51 -5.63 16.77
N THR A 42 -10.96 -6.58 17.53
CA THR A 42 -10.97 -6.59 19.01
C THR A 42 -9.54 -6.42 19.52
N THR A 43 -9.38 -5.93 20.75
CA THR A 43 -8.05 -5.68 21.32
C THR A 43 -7.95 -6.13 22.78
N ALA A 44 -6.79 -6.68 23.13
CA ALA A 44 -6.34 -6.85 24.51
C ALA A 44 -5.03 -6.07 24.68
N ILE A 45 -5.08 -4.99 25.45
CA ILE A 45 -3.96 -4.05 25.55
C ILE A 45 -2.94 -4.59 26.56
N THR A 46 -1.67 -4.64 26.17
CA THR A 46 -0.55 -5.10 27.01
C THR A 46 0.17 -3.95 27.72
N GLY A 47 0.05 -2.74 27.18
CA GLY A 47 0.68 -1.53 27.70
C GLY A 47 0.31 -0.31 26.89
N VAL A 48 0.70 0.87 27.38
CA VAL A 48 0.52 2.16 26.72
C VAL A 48 1.87 2.85 26.57
N THR A 49 2.14 3.41 25.40
CA THR A 49 3.33 4.23 25.15
C THR A 49 2.92 5.69 24.99
N ALA A 50 3.65 6.59 25.64
CA ALA A 50 3.62 8.01 25.33
C ALA A 50 4.58 8.25 24.16
N GLN A 51 4.11 8.00 22.96
CA GLN A 51 4.88 7.93 21.73
C GLN A 51 4.33 8.87 20.66
N ASN A 52 5.21 9.38 19.81
CA ASN A 52 4.85 10.12 18.61
C ASN A 52 5.90 9.88 17.52
N THR A 53 5.83 10.62 16.42
CA THR A 53 6.73 10.46 15.25
C THR A 53 8.19 10.78 15.55
N GLN A 54 8.52 11.34 16.72
CA GLN A 54 9.88 11.66 17.15
C GLN A 54 10.45 10.63 18.15
N GLY A 55 9.69 9.59 18.52
CA GLY A 55 10.14 8.49 19.38
C GLY A 55 9.23 8.22 20.59
N VAL A 56 9.71 7.34 21.47
CA VAL A 56 9.01 6.92 22.69
C VAL A 56 9.49 7.78 23.87
N ARG A 57 8.56 8.35 24.65
CA ARG A 57 8.87 9.17 25.83
C ARG A 57 8.65 8.44 27.14
N ASP A 58 7.68 7.53 27.16
CA ASP A 58 7.32 6.74 28.34
C ASP A 58 6.62 5.45 27.92
N VAL A 59 6.75 4.40 28.74
CA VAL A 59 6.11 3.10 28.54
C VAL A 59 5.54 2.66 29.87
N THR A 60 4.25 2.36 29.89
CA THR A 60 3.57 1.76 31.05
C THR A 60 2.95 0.43 30.63
N THR A 61 3.41 -0.66 31.21
CA THR A 61 2.86 -2.00 30.98
C THR A 61 1.66 -2.24 31.88
N LEU A 62 0.68 -3.00 31.39
CA LEU A 62 -0.44 -3.49 32.20
C LEU A 62 -0.03 -4.78 32.91
N ASP A 63 -0.63 -5.02 34.07
CA ASP A 63 -0.40 -6.27 34.80
C ASP A 63 -1.08 -7.45 34.10
N ARG A 64 -0.55 -8.65 34.37
CA ARG A 64 -1.05 -9.93 33.84
C ARG A 64 -2.56 -10.09 34.02
N ALA A 65 -3.09 -9.81 35.21
CA ALA A 65 -4.51 -10.02 35.50
C ALA A 65 -5.42 -9.12 34.65
N THR A 66 -4.94 -7.92 34.30
CA THR A 66 -5.65 -7.00 33.40
C THR A 66 -5.60 -7.46 31.95
N VAL A 67 -4.48 -8.02 31.49
CA VAL A 67 -4.38 -8.59 30.13
C VAL A 67 -5.27 -9.83 30.00
N ASP A 68 -5.17 -10.74 30.97
CA ASP A 68 -5.98 -11.97 31.09
C ASP A 68 -7.48 -11.67 31.01
N ALA A 69 -7.97 -10.74 31.84
CA ALA A 69 -9.38 -10.35 31.86
C ALA A 69 -9.87 -9.74 30.53
N GLN A 70 -8.98 -9.11 29.73
CA GLN A 70 -9.34 -8.59 28.42
C GLN A 70 -9.43 -9.71 27.38
N ILE A 71 -8.46 -10.64 27.37
CA ILE A 71 -8.47 -11.79 26.47
C ILE A 71 -9.72 -12.63 26.73
N ASP A 72 -9.97 -13.00 27.99
CA ASP A 72 -11.17 -13.74 28.42
C ASP A 72 -12.46 -13.06 27.94
N ALA A 73 -12.61 -11.76 28.19
CA ALA A 73 -13.82 -11.03 27.80
C ALA A 73 -14.07 -11.04 26.28
N VAL A 74 -13.02 -11.09 25.47
CA VAL A 74 -13.14 -11.19 24.01
C VAL A 74 -13.44 -12.63 23.59
N VAL A 75 -12.65 -13.60 24.02
CA VAL A 75 -12.79 -14.99 23.55
C VAL A 75 -14.07 -15.66 24.05
N GLU A 76 -14.66 -15.18 25.16
CA GLU A 76 -15.95 -15.67 25.67
C GLU A 76 -17.17 -15.18 24.87
N ASP A 77 -17.10 -14.00 24.23
CA ASP A 77 -18.24 -13.35 23.56
C ASP A 77 -18.13 -13.38 22.03
N PHE A 78 -16.91 -13.28 21.48
CA PHE A 78 -16.67 -13.16 20.05
C PHE A 78 -16.19 -14.48 19.45
N ASP A 79 -16.69 -14.80 18.24
CA ASP A 79 -16.16 -15.88 17.41
C ASP A 79 -14.87 -15.40 16.71
N VAL A 80 -13.79 -15.35 17.49
CA VAL A 80 -12.46 -14.91 17.02
C VAL A 80 -11.97 -15.89 15.96
N ALA A 81 -11.63 -15.39 14.78
CA ALA A 81 -11.18 -16.19 13.63
C ALA A 81 -9.66 -16.17 13.44
N ALA A 82 -8.99 -15.11 13.91
CA ALA A 82 -7.53 -15.04 13.98
C ALA A 82 -7.07 -14.17 15.14
N VAL A 83 -5.83 -14.38 15.58
CA VAL A 83 -5.19 -13.56 16.61
C VAL A 83 -3.86 -13.04 16.11
N LYS A 84 -3.54 -11.79 16.42
CA LYS A 84 -2.23 -11.19 16.20
C LYS A 84 -1.64 -10.74 17.51
N THR A 85 -0.40 -11.12 17.80
CA THR A 85 0.37 -10.54 18.92
C THR A 85 1.30 -9.45 18.41
N GLY A 86 1.53 -8.41 19.20
CA GLY A 86 2.54 -7.38 18.94
C GLY A 86 3.45 -7.21 20.15
N MET A 87 3.74 -5.97 20.54
CA MET A 87 4.55 -5.72 21.75
C MET A 87 3.86 -6.31 23.00
N LEU A 88 4.46 -7.36 23.58
CA LEU A 88 4.02 -7.99 24.84
C LEU A 88 4.77 -7.47 26.08
N SER A 89 5.92 -6.82 25.87
CA SER A 89 6.76 -6.11 26.87
C SER A 89 7.42 -6.93 27.98
N THR A 90 6.76 -7.90 28.61
CA THR A 90 7.29 -8.64 29.77
C THR A 90 7.05 -10.14 29.67
N SER A 91 7.92 -10.97 30.27
CA SER A 91 7.76 -12.43 30.28
C SER A 91 6.41 -12.85 30.82
N ALA A 92 5.91 -12.18 31.88
CA ALA A 92 4.62 -12.50 32.47
C ALA A 92 3.45 -12.32 31.50
N VAL A 93 3.51 -11.32 30.60
CA VAL A 93 2.49 -11.11 29.57
C VAL A 93 2.66 -12.12 28.44
N VAL A 94 3.89 -12.43 28.02
CA VAL A 94 4.17 -13.49 27.03
C VAL A 94 3.60 -14.81 27.51
N GLU A 95 3.95 -15.25 28.73
CA GLU A 95 3.43 -16.46 29.37
C GLU A 95 1.89 -16.48 29.44
N THR A 96 1.27 -15.33 29.74
CA THR A 96 -0.20 -15.22 29.76
C THR A 96 -0.78 -15.50 28.38
N VAL A 97 -0.23 -14.92 27.31
CA VAL A 97 -0.71 -15.17 25.95
C VAL A 97 -0.46 -16.63 25.54
N THR A 98 0.68 -17.19 25.90
CA THR A 98 1.03 -18.60 25.66
C THR A 98 0.03 -19.56 26.30
N GLU A 99 -0.52 -19.24 27.48
CA GLU A 99 -1.56 -20.06 28.13
C GLU A 99 -2.84 -20.17 27.29
N TYR A 100 -3.15 -19.17 26.46
CA TYR A 100 -4.28 -19.21 25.52
C TYR A 100 -3.90 -19.81 24.15
N ALA A 101 -2.62 -19.74 23.76
CA ALA A 101 -2.15 -19.92 22.38
C ALA A 101 -2.69 -21.18 21.69
N ALA A 102 -2.64 -22.34 22.36
CA ALA A 102 -3.15 -23.61 21.81
C ALA A 102 -4.67 -23.62 21.50
N SER A 103 -5.43 -22.66 22.02
CA SER A 103 -6.87 -22.50 21.76
C SER A 103 -7.20 -21.35 20.80
N LEU A 104 -6.23 -20.50 20.50
CA LEU A 104 -6.41 -19.34 19.63
C LEU A 104 -6.30 -19.77 18.16
N PRO A 105 -7.27 -19.42 17.30
CA PRO A 105 -7.18 -19.74 15.90
C PRO A 105 -6.19 -18.81 15.18
N ALA A 106 -5.47 -19.37 14.21
CA ALA A 106 -4.59 -18.63 13.29
C ALA A 106 -3.72 -17.58 14.01
N LEU A 107 -2.95 -18.00 15.01
CA LEU A 107 -2.11 -17.13 15.82
C LEU A 107 -0.92 -16.61 15.01
N VAL A 108 -0.93 -15.31 14.69
CA VAL A 108 0.18 -14.59 14.05
C VAL A 108 1.01 -13.90 15.12
N VAL A 109 2.27 -14.32 15.27
CA VAL A 109 3.20 -13.79 16.27
C VAL A 109 4.16 -12.80 15.64
N ASP A 110 4.01 -11.51 15.98
CA ASP A 110 4.98 -10.45 15.65
C ASP A 110 5.84 -10.21 16.91
N PRO A 111 7.09 -10.74 16.97
CA PRO A 111 7.84 -10.85 18.23
C PRO A 111 8.42 -9.53 18.76
N VAL A 112 7.93 -8.39 18.26
CA VAL A 112 8.34 -6.99 18.51
C VAL A 112 9.27 -6.84 19.72
N MET A 113 10.57 -6.83 19.47
CA MET A 113 11.60 -6.74 20.52
C MET A 113 12.14 -5.31 20.70
N VAL A 114 12.11 -4.51 19.64
CA VAL A 114 12.67 -3.16 19.56
C VAL A 114 11.69 -2.24 18.85
N ALA A 115 11.55 -1.01 19.33
CA ALA A 115 10.72 0.01 18.69
C ALA A 115 11.34 0.46 17.35
N ALA A 116 10.53 1.01 16.45
CA ALA A 116 11.04 1.64 15.22
C ALA A 116 12.05 2.78 15.50
N SER A 117 12.02 3.39 16.70
CA SER A 117 12.99 4.38 17.17
C SER A 117 14.31 3.79 17.69
N GLY A 118 14.43 2.46 17.79
CA GLY A 118 15.59 1.76 18.32
C GLY A 118 15.55 1.50 19.84
N ASP A 119 14.49 1.92 20.53
CA ASP A 119 14.32 1.68 21.96
C ASP A 119 13.95 0.21 22.23
N ARG A 120 14.68 -0.46 23.12
CA ARG A 120 14.38 -1.86 23.49
C ARG A 120 13.04 -1.93 24.23
N LEU A 121 12.16 -2.82 23.77
CA LEU A 121 10.80 -2.99 24.29
C LEU A 121 10.61 -4.27 25.10
N LEU A 122 11.59 -5.18 25.06
CA LEU A 122 11.54 -6.50 25.68
C LEU A 122 12.69 -6.71 26.68
N ASP A 123 12.34 -7.23 27.86
CA ASP A 123 13.32 -7.70 28.84
C ASP A 123 14.06 -8.96 28.32
N PRO A 124 15.37 -9.11 28.55
CA PRO A 124 16.13 -10.28 28.09
C PRO A 124 15.57 -11.62 28.60
N GLU A 125 14.96 -11.62 29.78
CA GLU A 125 14.31 -12.81 30.36
C GLU A 125 13.02 -13.21 29.65
N ALA A 126 12.46 -12.34 28.79
CA ALA A 126 11.25 -12.60 28.02
C ALA A 126 11.52 -13.22 26.65
N GLU A 127 12.77 -13.22 26.18
CA GLU A 127 13.18 -13.88 24.93
C GLU A 127 12.90 -15.40 24.99
N ALA A 128 13.25 -16.05 26.10
CA ALA A 128 12.96 -17.46 26.32
C ALA A 128 11.45 -17.77 26.39
N ALA A 129 10.63 -16.82 26.84
CA ALA A 129 9.18 -17.00 26.88
C ALA A 129 8.54 -16.98 25.48
N TYR A 130 9.22 -16.38 24.48
CA TYR A 130 8.75 -16.42 23.10
C TYR A 130 8.90 -17.80 22.46
N GLU A 131 9.84 -18.65 22.89
CA GLU A 131 9.99 -19.99 22.32
C GLU A 131 8.67 -20.78 22.42
N ASP A 132 8.06 -20.81 23.61
CA ASP A 132 6.79 -21.50 23.84
C ASP A 132 5.63 -20.84 23.08
N LEU A 133 5.64 -19.52 22.91
CA LEU A 133 4.61 -18.82 22.13
C LEU A 133 4.75 -19.08 20.62
N ILE A 134 5.98 -19.12 20.11
CA ILE A 134 6.31 -19.40 18.71
C ILE A 134 5.93 -20.84 18.34
N ALA A 135 6.10 -21.78 19.29
CA ALA A 135 5.71 -23.17 19.09
C ALA A 135 4.22 -23.38 18.79
N GLU A 136 3.37 -22.39 19.11
CA GLU A 136 1.92 -22.41 18.88
C GLU A 136 1.51 -21.46 17.73
N ALA A 137 2.47 -20.83 17.05
CA ALA A 137 2.19 -19.83 16.03
C ALA A 137 1.81 -20.48 14.69
N ALA A 138 0.69 -20.04 14.12
CA ALA A 138 0.36 -20.33 12.72
C ALA A 138 1.35 -19.62 11.78
N VAL A 139 1.75 -18.38 12.12
CA VAL A 139 2.80 -17.65 11.42
C VAL A 139 3.58 -16.81 12.42
N VAL A 140 4.91 -16.93 12.45
CA VAL A 140 5.79 -15.97 13.14
C VAL A 140 6.41 -15.01 12.13
N THR A 141 6.46 -13.70 12.42
CA THR A 141 6.88 -12.67 11.45
C THR A 141 8.09 -11.83 11.92
N PRO A 142 9.25 -12.40 12.28
CA PRO A 142 10.38 -11.62 12.78
C PRO A 142 11.04 -10.81 11.66
N ASN A 143 11.59 -9.64 12.01
CA ASN A 143 12.56 -8.97 11.16
C ASN A 143 13.95 -9.63 11.27
N ALA A 144 14.92 -9.20 10.44
CA ALA A 144 16.27 -9.78 10.44
C ALA A 144 16.95 -9.77 11.82
N ASP A 145 16.86 -8.66 12.55
CA ASP A 145 17.47 -8.51 13.88
C ASP A 145 16.75 -9.38 14.93
N GLU A 146 15.41 -9.42 14.88
CA GLU A 146 14.59 -10.28 15.74
C GLU A 146 14.84 -11.77 15.47
N ALA A 147 15.00 -12.14 14.20
CA ALA A 147 15.32 -13.51 13.80
C ALA A 147 16.70 -13.93 14.32
N GLU A 148 17.69 -13.04 14.29
CA GLU A 148 19.01 -13.30 14.87
C GLU A 148 18.92 -13.52 16.38
N VAL A 149 18.17 -12.69 17.10
CA VAL A 149 17.95 -12.86 18.56
C VAL A 149 17.26 -14.19 18.87
N LEU A 150 16.27 -14.59 18.08
CA LEU A 150 15.51 -15.82 18.33
C LEU A 150 16.27 -17.09 17.94
N THR A 151 17.14 -17.03 16.94
CA THR A 151 17.72 -18.25 16.31
C THR A 151 19.24 -18.36 16.39
N ASP A 152 19.93 -17.33 16.90
CA ASP A 152 21.39 -17.16 16.84
C ASP A 152 21.96 -17.19 15.40
N ILE A 153 21.12 -16.90 14.39
CA ILE A 153 21.52 -16.87 12.96
C ILE A 153 21.45 -15.44 12.44
N GLU A 154 22.61 -14.86 12.14
CA GLU A 154 22.71 -13.53 11.51
C GLU A 154 22.11 -13.54 10.09
N VAL A 155 21.04 -12.76 9.87
CA VAL A 155 20.30 -12.70 8.60
C VAL A 155 20.87 -11.61 7.68
N THR A 156 21.82 -12.00 6.83
CA THR A 156 22.51 -11.08 5.90
C THR A 156 22.09 -11.25 4.43
N ASP A 157 21.41 -12.34 4.11
CA ASP A 157 20.90 -12.65 2.77
C ASP A 157 19.72 -13.62 2.83
N ALA A 158 19.16 -13.96 1.66
CA ALA A 158 18.02 -14.88 1.55
C ALA A 158 18.33 -16.30 2.03
N ASP A 159 19.57 -16.76 1.93
CA ASP A 159 19.95 -18.09 2.39
C ASP A 159 20.04 -18.14 3.93
N ALA A 160 20.53 -17.08 4.55
CA ALA A 160 20.49 -16.89 5.99
C ALA A 160 19.05 -16.75 6.51
N ALA A 161 18.21 -15.96 5.82
CA ALA A 161 16.79 -15.82 6.15
C ALA A 161 16.07 -17.17 6.11
N ARG A 162 16.35 -18.00 5.09
CA ARG A 162 15.84 -19.38 5.03
C ARG A 162 16.26 -20.20 6.25
N ARG A 163 17.55 -20.22 6.62
CA ARG A 163 18.02 -21.01 7.77
C ARG A 163 17.39 -20.55 9.09
N ALA A 164 17.22 -19.24 9.27
CA ALA A 164 16.52 -18.70 10.42
C ALA A 164 15.04 -19.11 10.43
N GLY A 165 14.36 -19.06 9.28
CA GLY A 165 12.99 -19.55 9.13
C GLY A 165 12.85 -21.05 9.42
N GLU A 166 13.77 -21.88 8.92
CA GLU A 166 13.83 -23.32 9.21
C GLU A 166 14.02 -23.58 10.72
N ALA A 167 14.83 -22.77 11.41
CA ALA A 167 15.01 -22.86 12.86
C ALA A 167 13.73 -22.51 13.63
N LEU A 168 13.00 -21.47 13.21
CA LEU A 168 11.72 -21.07 13.82
C LEU A 168 10.62 -22.12 13.62
N VAL A 169 10.55 -22.72 12.43
CA VAL A 169 9.64 -23.85 12.17
C VAL A 169 10.04 -25.06 13.03
N ALA A 170 11.34 -25.33 13.20
CA ALA A 170 11.81 -26.38 14.11
C ALA A 170 11.51 -26.12 15.60
N MET A 171 11.24 -24.87 16.00
CA MET A 171 10.73 -24.53 17.34
C MET A 171 9.25 -24.87 17.52
N GLY A 172 8.51 -25.04 16.42
CA GLY A 172 7.11 -25.49 16.42
C GLY A 172 6.15 -24.60 15.62
N ALA A 173 6.58 -23.44 15.13
CA ALA A 173 5.72 -22.60 14.29
C ALA A 173 5.33 -23.33 12.99
N ASP A 174 4.06 -23.24 12.60
CA ASP A 174 3.59 -23.83 11.32
C ASP A 174 4.26 -23.13 10.11
N ALA A 175 4.55 -21.83 10.25
CA ALA A 175 5.24 -21.04 9.25
C ALA A 175 6.05 -19.88 9.86
N ALA A 176 7.15 -19.51 9.21
CA ALA A 176 8.00 -18.38 9.59
C ALA A 176 8.23 -17.44 8.40
N LEU A 177 7.81 -16.18 8.53
CA LEU A 177 8.09 -15.10 7.59
C LEU A 177 9.25 -14.23 8.10
N VAL A 178 10.45 -14.51 7.64
CA VAL A 178 11.64 -13.71 7.96
C VAL A 178 11.70 -12.50 7.04
N LYS A 179 11.50 -11.31 7.60
CA LYS A 179 11.39 -10.05 6.84
C LYS A 179 12.78 -9.50 6.48
N GLY A 180 13.00 -9.23 5.20
CA GLY A 180 14.28 -8.75 4.65
C GLY A 180 14.47 -7.23 4.70
N GLY A 181 13.50 -6.48 5.24
CA GLY A 181 13.51 -5.00 5.20
C GLY A 181 14.77 -4.35 5.78
N HIS A 182 15.44 -5.00 6.74
CA HIS A 182 16.66 -4.51 7.39
C HIS A 182 17.96 -4.99 6.70
N VAL A 183 17.87 -5.89 5.72
CA VAL A 183 19.02 -6.38 4.96
C VAL A 183 19.41 -5.34 3.89
N PRO A 184 20.67 -4.90 3.82
CA PRO A 184 21.10 -3.89 2.84
C PRO A 184 20.93 -4.36 1.38
N GLY A 185 20.51 -3.45 0.51
CA GLY A 185 20.39 -3.70 -0.94
C GLY A 185 19.21 -2.95 -1.56
N ASP A 186 19.18 -2.93 -2.90
CA ASP A 186 18.16 -2.21 -3.68
C ASP A 186 16.79 -2.93 -3.71
N ALA A 187 16.76 -4.22 -3.34
CA ALA A 187 15.55 -5.01 -3.23
C ALA A 187 15.39 -5.55 -1.80
N VAL A 188 14.14 -5.63 -1.35
CA VAL A 188 13.75 -6.33 -0.13
C VAL A 188 13.37 -7.76 -0.51
N VAL A 189 13.80 -8.71 0.31
CA VAL A 189 13.59 -10.14 0.10
C VAL A 189 13.04 -10.76 1.37
N ASP A 190 11.71 -10.97 1.41
CA ASP A 190 11.05 -11.64 2.52
C ASP A 190 10.98 -13.14 2.24
N THR A 191 11.29 -13.96 3.25
CA THR A 191 11.37 -15.42 3.09
C THR A 191 10.36 -16.10 3.99
N LEU A 192 9.37 -16.75 3.39
CA LEU A 192 8.38 -17.59 4.06
C LEU A 192 8.86 -19.04 4.04
N VAL A 193 8.99 -19.63 5.22
CA VAL A 193 9.38 -21.04 5.41
C VAL A 193 8.23 -21.77 6.08
N THR A 194 7.92 -22.97 5.57
CA THR A 194 7.05 -23.96 6.18
C THR A 194 7.80 -25.30 6.26
N ASP A 195 7.19 -26.33 6.85
CA ASP A 195 7.73 -27.69 6.81
C ASP A 195 7.89 -28.27 5.39
N GLU A 196 7.12 -27.76 4.42
CA GLU A 196 7.05 -28.30 3.06
C GLU A 196 7.78 -27.44 2.03
N THR A 197 7.74 -26.11 2.20
CA THR A 197 8.12 -25.15 1.16
C THR A 197 8.91 -23.97 1.72
N VAL A 198 9.72 -23.39 0.84
CA VAL A 198 10.34 -22.08 1.04
C VAL A 198 9.90 -21.20 -0.11
N HIS A 199 9.20 -20.12 0.19
CA HIS A 199 8.78 -19.12 -0.78
C HIS A 199 9.50 -17.79 -0.50
N THR A 200 9.94 -17.12 -1.56
CA THR A 200 10.61 -15.82 -1.46
C THR A 200 9.80 -14.75 -2.18
N TYR A 201 9.53 -13.64 -1.49
CA TYR A 201 8.89 -12.46 -2.03
C TYR A 201 9.94 -11.39 -2.24
N ARG A 202 10.09 -10.93 -3.49
CA ARG A 202 11.05 -9.89 -3.86
C ARG A 202 10.29 -8.66 -4.33
N HIS A 203 10.60 -7.51 -3.76
CA HIS A 203 10.08 -6.23 -4.20
C HIS A 203 11.13 -5.13 -4.07
N ASP A 204 10.92 -4.02 -4.75
CA ASP A 204 11.84 -2.89 -4.71
C ASP A 204 11.85 -2.23 -3.33
N ARG A 205 13.01 -1.70 -2.95
CA ARG A 205 13.14 -0.89 -1.74
C ARG A 205 12.63 0.52 -2.03
N ILE A 206 11.70 0.98 -1.21
CA ILE A 206 11.18 2.35 -1.27
C ILE A 206 12.07 3.22 -0.39
N ASP A 207 12.68 4.26 -0.97
CA ASP A 207 13.52 5.22 -0.26
C ASP A 207 12.67 6.20 0.55
N THR A 208 12.28 5.79 1.75
CA THR A 208 11.53 6.62 2.70
C THR A 208 11.90 6.27 4.14
N ALA A 209 11.89 7.29 5.00
CA ALA A 209 12.01 7.11 6.44
C ALA A 209 10.66 6.74 7.10
N ALA A 210 9.53 6.91 6.39
CA ALA A 210 8.17 6.76 6.91
C ALA A 210 7.72 5.29 7.08
N THR A 211 8.50 4.52 7.85
CA THR A 211 8.30 3.08 8.04
C THR A 211 7.66 2.72 9.39
N HIS A 212 7.30 3.74 10.18
CA HIS A 212 6.63 3.56 11.47
C HIS A 212 5.31 2.79 11.28
N GLY A 213 5.18 1.65 11.97
CA GLY A 213 4.03 0.76 11.87
C GLY A 213 4.09 -0.33 10.81
N SER A 214 5.18 -0.44 10.04
CA SER A 214 5.33 -1.44 8.97
C SER A 214 5.12 -2.88 9.45
N GLY A 215 5.81 -3.29 10.52
CA GLY A 215 5.67 -4.63 11.11
C GLY A 215 4.24 -4.93 11.57
N CYS A 216 3.65 -4.03 12.34
CA CYS A 216 2.27 -4.17 12.84
C CYS A 216 1.23 -4.24 11.71
N THR A 217 1.44 -3.48 10.63
CA THR A 217 0.57 -3.51 9.44
C THR A 217 0.66 -4.88 8.76
N LEU A 218 1.87 -5.38 8.52
CA LEU A 218 2.07 -6.66 7.85
C LEU A 218 1.46 -7.82 8.65
N SER A 219 1.80 -7.95 9.93
CA SER A 219 1.30 -9.04 10.77
C SER A 219 -0.23 -8.97 10.94
N SER A 220 -0.80 -7.77 11.06
CA SER A 220 -2.26 -7.60 11.12
C SER A 220 -2.95 -7.90 9.80
N ALA A 221 -2.33 -7.57 8.67
CA ALA A 221 -2.85 -7.91 7.35
C ALA A 221 -2.87 -9.43 7.14
N VAL A 222 -1.79 -10.13 7.51
CA VAL A 222 -1.71 -11.59 7.47
C VAL A 222 -2.79 -12.22 8.34
N ALA A 223 -2.93 -11.79 9.61
CA ALA A 223 -3.98 -12.29 10.50
C ALA A 223 -5.39 -12.05 9.93
N THR A 224 -5.61 -10.89 9.32
CA THR A 224 -6.90 -10.57 8.69
C THR A 224 -7.19 -11.47 7.49
N ARG A 225 -6.21 -11.74 6.64
CA ARG A 225 -6.38 -12.67 5.50
C ARG A 225 -6.65 -14.10 5.97
N LEU A 226 -5.92 -14.58 6.99
CA LEU A 226 -6.16 -15.89 7.60
C LEU A 226 -7.57 -15.98 8.21
N ALA A 227 -8.07 -14.92 8.84
CA ALA A 227 -9.44 -14.86 9.35
C ALA A 227 -10.52 -14.95 8.24
N HIS A 228 -10.21 -14.52 7.02
CA HIS A 228 -11.07 -14.70 5.84
C HIS A 228 -10.94 -16.10 5.21
N GLY A 229 -10.03 -16.94 5.70
CA GLY A 229 -9.80 -18.31 5.24
C GLY A 229 -8.81 -18.44 4.09
N ASP A 230 -8.01 -17.42 3.81
CA ASP A 230 -6.90 -17.50 2.86
C ASP A 230 -5.83 -18.48 3.41
N ASP A 231 -5.14 -19.20 2.52
CA ASP A 231 -3.97 -20.00 2.92
C ASP A 231 -2.78 -19.11 3.28
N THR A 232 -1.80 -19.66 4.01
CA THR A 232 -0.66 -18.90 4.54
C THR A 232 0.16 -18.18 3.48
N GLU A 233 0.40 -18.81 2.32
CA GLU A 233 1.18 -18.19 1.23
C GLU A 233 0.42 -17.00 0.66
N THR A 234 -0.87 -17.18 0.37
CA THR A 234 -1.76 -16.09 -0.08
C THR A 234 -1.83 -14.96 0.95
N ALA A 235 -2.06 -15.28 2.23
CA ALA A 235 -2.17 -14.29 3.31
C ALA A 235 -0.90 -13.44 3.45
N VAL A 236 0.27 -14.07 3.37
CA VAL A 236 1.57 -13.40 3.41
C VAL A 236 1.81 -12.55 2.17
N GLY A 237 1.57 -13.09 0.97
CA GLY A 237 1.76 -12.35 -0.28
C GLY A 237 0.89 -11.09 -0.35
N GLU A 238 -0.37 -11.18 0.05
CA GLU A 238 -1.29 -10.05 0.12
C GLU A 238 -0.88 -9.04 1.21
N GLY A 239 -0.41 -9.50 2.37
CA GLY A 239 0.12 -8.64 3.42
C GLY A 239 1.36 -7.85 2.97
N ILE A 240 2.28 -8.48 2.24
CA ILE A 240 3.47 -7.83 1.66
C ILE A 240 3.07 -6.80 0.60
N ALA A 241 2.11 -7.14 -0.28
CA ALA A 241 1.60 -6.22 -1.29
C ALA A 241 0.97 -4.97 -0.65
N LEU A 242 0.13 -5.15 0.37
CA LEU A 242 -0.43 -4.04 1.14
C LEU A 242 0.67 -3.18 1.79
N LEU A 243 1.66 -3.81 2.43
CA LEU A 243 2.74 -3.08 3.10
C LEU A 243 3.57 -2.25 2.10
N ALA A 244 3.95 -2.83 0.96
CA ALA A 244 4.70 -2.13 -0.07
C ALA A 244 3.96 -0.86 -0.52
N ARG A 245 2.66 -0.98 -0.79
CA ARG A 245 1.80 0.15 -1.14
C ARG A 245 1.65 1.17 0.01
N ALA A 246 1.49 0.70 1.24
CA ALA A 246 1.35 1.55 2.42
C ALA A 246 2.62 2.36 2.73
N VAL A 247 3.80 1.82 2.41
CA VAL A 247 5.08 2.52 2.50
C VAL A 247 5.25 3.52 1.35
N ARG A 248 4.90 3.13 0.11
CA ARG A 248 4.99 4.01 -1.07
C ARG A 248 4.14 5.25 -0.89
N TYR A 249 2.91 5.07 -0.42
CA TYR A 249 1.95 6.14 -0.20
C TYR A 249 1.76 6.46 1.28
N ASN A 250 2.88 6.57 2.00
CA ASN A 250 2.93 6.86 3.43
C ASN A 250 2.20 8.15 3.80
N VAL A 251 1.93 8.29 5.10
CA VAL A 251 1.25 9.44 5.68
C VAL A 251 2.29 10.37 6.30
N ASP A 252 2.45 11.54 5.68
CA ASP A 252 3.28 12.64 6.19
C ASP A 252 2.54 13.41 7.29
N VAL A 253 2.71 12.96 8.53
CA VAL A 253 2.13 13.55 9.73
C VAL A 253 3.17 13.70 10.84
N GLY A 254 2.96 14.70 11.70
CA GLY A 254 3.91 15.02 12.77
C GLY A 254 5.14 15.77 12.25
N GLU A 255 6.17 15.83 13.09
CA GLU A 255 7.46 16.49 12.77
C GLU A 255 8.60 15.48 12.59
N GLY A 256 8.27 14.19 12.54
CA GLY A 256 9.24 13.10 12.39
C GLY A 256 9.16 12.44 11.03
N ALA A 257 9.44 11.14 10.96
CA ALA A 257 9.45 10.42 9.70
C ALA A 257 8.06 10.11 9.11
N GLY A 258 6.96 10.34 9.84
CA GLY A 258 5.60 9.96 9.44
C GLY A 258 5.26 8.52 9.82
N ALA A 259 4.29 7.92 9.12
CA ALA A 259 3.86 6.53 9.32
C ALA A 259 3.42 5.88 8.01
N VAL A 260 3.42 4.55 7.96
CA VAL A 260 2.82 3.83 6.83
C VAL A 260 1.31 4.11 6.73
N HIS A 261 0.76 3.99 5.53
CA HIS A 261 -0.66 4.26 5.29
C HIS A 261 -1.51 2.98 5.39
N HIS A 262 -1.91 2.64 6.63
CA HIS A 262 -2.66 1.41 6.96
C HIS A 262 -3.91 1.18 6.11
N THR A 263 -4.59 2.26 5.70
CA THR A 263 -5.86 2.21 4.98
C THR A 263 -5.73 2.50 3.48
N VAL A 264 -4.52 2.42 2.92
CA VAL A 264 -4.23 2.88 1.54
C VAL A 264 -5.16 2.25 0.50
N GLU A 265 -5.42 0.95 0.60
CA GLU A 265 -6.28 0.23 -0.34
C GLU A 265 -7.76 0.65 -0.23
N SER A 266 -8.31 0.72 0.99
CA SER A 266 -9.68 1.17 1.19
C SER A 266 -9.88 2.62 0.72
N ARG A 267 -8.86 3.47 0.89
CA ARG A 267 -8.87 4.85 0.37
C ARG A 267 -8.78 4.88 -1.15
N ASN A 268 -8.00 3.98 -1.75
CA ASN A 268 -7.88 3.86 -3.20
C ASN A 268 -9.21 3.43 -3.82
N GLU A 269 -9.87 2.43 -3.24
CA GLU A 269 -11.17 1.94 -3.69
C GLU A 269 -12.24 3.03 -3.54
N ALA A 270 -12.25 3.78 -2.43
CA ALA A 270 -13.18 4.90 -2.23
C ALA A 270 -13.01 6.02 -3.27
N ALA A 271 -11.79 6.23 -3.79
CA ALA A 271 -11.50 7.27 -4.78
C ALA A 271 -11.94 6.91 -6.22
N ARG A 272 -12.43 5.70 -6.45
CA ARG A 272 -12.76 5.23 -7.81
C ARG A 272 -13.88 6.02 -8.47
N ASN A 273 -14.99 6.23 -7.76
CA ASN A 273 -16.13 6.95 -8.30
C ASN A 273 -15.76 8.40 -8.62
N GLU A 274 -15.07 9.08 -7.71
CA GLU A 274 -14.59 10.45 -7.93
C GLU A 274 -13.65 10.52 -9.14
N THR A 275 -12.77 9.53 -9.31
CA THR A 275 -11.85 9.48 -10.45
C THR A 275 -12.59 9.30 -11.78
N VAL A 276 -13.64 8.47 -11.82
CA VAL A 276 -14.51 8.30 -13.01
C VAL A 276 -15.24 9.60 -13.32
N GLU A 277 -15.89 10.21 -12.33
CA GLU A 277 -16.62 11.48 -12.50
C GLU A 277 -15.69 12.59 -12.99
N ALA A 278 -14.45 12.65 -12.48
CA ALA A 278 -13.45 13.61 -12.90
C ALA A 278 -13.04 13.41 -14.38
N VAL A 279 -12.83 12.17 -14.83
CA VAL A 279 -12.54 11.88 -16.25
C VAL A 279 -13.75 12.23 -17.12
N GLU A 280 -14.97 11.88 -16.70
CA GLU A 280 -16.21 12.24 -17.42
C GLU A 280 -16.37 13.76 -17.55
N ALA A 281 -16.05 14.52 -16.51
CA ALA A 281 -16.07 15.98 -16.53
C ALA A 281 -15.08 16.56 -17.54
N VAL A 282 -13.87 15.99 -17.65
CA VAL A 282 -12.91 16.39 -18.70
C VAL A 282 -13.50 16.10 -20.07
N VAL A 283 -14.02 14.89 -20.32
CA VAL A 283 -14.61 14.53 -21.63
C VAL A 283 -15.77 15.46 -22.01
N ALA A 284 -16.64 15.79 -21.06
CA ALA A 284 -17.73 16.74 -21.27
C ALA A 284 -17.18 18.13 -21.63
N GLY A 285 -16.19 18.64 -20.88
CA GLY A 285 -15.56 19.92 -21.15
C GLY A 285 -14.87 20.01 -22.52
N LEU A 286 -14.24 18.92 -22.98
CA LEU A 286 -13.67 18.84 -24.33
C LEU A 286 -14.75 18.87 -25.42
N SER A 287 -15.87 18.20 -25.17
CA SER A 287 -17.01 18.18 -26.09
C SER A 287 -17.66 19.55 -26.21
N ASP A 288 -17.85 20.24 -25.08
CA ASP A 288 -18.42 21.59 -25.01
C ASP A 288 -17.50 22.64 -25.68
N ALA A 289 -16.18 22.46 -25.57
CA ALA A 289 -15.19 23.28 -26.26
C ALA A 289 -15.02 22.93 -27.75
N ASN A 290 -15.72 21.90 -28.26
CA ASN A 290 -15.60 21.40 -29.62
C ASN A 290 -14.12 21.16 -30.04
N ALA A 291 -13.35 20.50 -29.18
CA ALA A 291 -11.89 20.30 -29.32
C ALA A 291 -11.49 19.31 -30.44
N THR A 292 -11.96 19.57 -31.67
CA THR A 292 -11.75 18.72 -32.86
C THR A 292 -10.28 18.64 -33.28
N ALA A 293 -9.47 19.65 -32.92
CA ALA A 293 -8.02 19.67 -33.12
C ALA A 293 -7.30 18.49 -32.45
N LEU A 294 -7.89 17.84 -31.43
CA LEU A 294 -7.32 16.67 -30.76
C LEU A 294 -7.55 15.36 -31.51
N VAL A 295 -8.49 15.32 -32.47
CA VAL A 295 -8.88 14.12 -33.21
C VAL A 295 -8.92 14.34 -34.73
N PRO A 296 -7.91 14.99 -35.35
CA PRO A 296 -7.95 15.32 -36.77
C PRO A 296 -7.96 14.04 -37.63
N HIS A 297 -7.15 13.05 -37.25
CA HIS A 297 -7.04 11.75 -37.92
C HIS A 297 -6.76 10.64 -36.88
N GLY A 298 -7.69 10.38 -35.95
CA GLY A 298 -7.46 9.36 -34.93
C GLY A 298 -8.47 9.36 -33.79
N ILE A 299 -8.06 8.73 -32.69
CA ILE A 299 -8.80 8.64 -31.45
C ILE A 299 -7.94 9.27 -30.36
N ALA A 300 -8.50 10.25 -29.65
CA ALA A 300 -7.91 10.77 -28.42
C ALA A 300 -8.39 9.93 -27.22
N ASN A 301 -7.71 10.01 -26.09
CA ASN A 301 -8.19 9.39 -24.86
C ASN A 301 -7.92 10.28 -23.66
N VAL A 302 -8.76 10.15 -22.64
CA VAL A 302 -8.57 10.78 -21.34
C VAL A 302 -8.56 9.66 -20.31
N ALA A 303 -7.60 9.70 -19.41
CA ALA A 303 -7.48 8.74 -18.33
C ALA A 303 -7.18 9.45 -17.01
N GLY A 304 -7.64 8.83 -15.92
CA GLY A 304 -7.46 9.27 -14.55
C GLY A 304 -7.09 8.08 -13.67
N ALA A 305 -5.96 8.18 -12.99
CA ALA A 305 -5.53 7.27 -11.94
C ALA A 305 -6.14 7.67 -10.59
N THR A 306 -6.53 6.68 -9.79
CA THR A 306 -6.81 6.92 -8.37
C THR A 306 -5.54 7.42 -7.67
N PRO A 307 -5.65 8.08 -6.50
CA PRO A 307 -4.49 8.67 -5.82
C PRO A 307 -3.35 7.69 -5.52
N TYR A 308 -3.68 6.39 -5.37
CA TYR A 308 -2.74 5.33 -5.00
C TYR A 308 -2.67 4.22 -6.06
N ALA A 309 -2.95 4.54 -7.33
CA ALA A 309 -2.90 3.58 -8.43
C ALA A 309 -1.48 3.07 -8.69
N GLU A 310 -1.33 1.76 -8.82
CA GLU A 310 -0.09 1.08 -9.22
C GLU A 310 -0.32 0.10 -10.39
N SER A 311 -1.56 -0.14 -10.77
CA SER A 311 -1.90 -1.04 -11.87
C SER A 311 -2.90 -0.41 -12.84
N PRO A 312 -2.95 -0.89 -14.11
CA PRO A 312 -3.94 -0.41 -15.08
C PRO A 312 -5.39 -0.61 -14.64
N ALA A 313 -5.66 -1.56 -13.73
CA ALA A 313 -6.99 -1.80 -13.16
C ALA A 313 -7.47 -0.63 -12.26
N GLU A 314 -6.57 0.23 -11.83
CA GLU A 314 -6.80 1.40 -10.98
C GLU A 314 -6.75 2.72 -11.77
N VAL A 315 -6.73 2.62 -13.11
CA VAL A 315 -6.85 3.74 -14.03
C VAL A 315 -8.20 3.67 -14.75
N ALA A 316 -8.99 4.74 -14.62
CA ALA A 316 -10.20 4.95 -15.38
C ALA A 316 -9.87 5.63 -16.70
N ALA A 317 -10.43 5.15 -17.81
CA ALA A 317 -10.25 5.77 -19.12
C ALA A 317 -11.51 5.63 -19.99
N VAL A 318 -11.58 6.40 -21.08
CA VAL A 318 -12.67 6.29 -22.06
C VAL A 318 -12.51 5.01 -22.87
N GLU A 319 -13.46 4.08 -22.74
CA GLU A 319 -13.42 2.84 -23.52
C GLU A 319 -13.64 3.14 -25.01
N GLY A 320 -12.72 2.67 -25.85
CA GLY A 320 -12.71 2.99 -27.29
C GLY A 320 -12.32 4.43 -27.59
N GLY A 321 -11.98 5.24 -26.59
CA GLY A 321 -11.53 6.63 -26.73
C GLY A 321 -12.58 7.62 -27.24
N ILE A 322 -12.09 8.80 -27.60
CA ILE A 322 -12.85 9.96 -28.06
C ILE A 322 -12.53 10.15 -29.55
N GLY A 323 -13.57 10.22 -30.38
CA GLY A 323 -13.43 10.35 -31.83
C GLY A 323 -14.24 11.52 -32.39
N LEU A 324 -13.96 11.87 -33.64
CA LEU A 324 -14.71 12.88 -34.38
C LEU A 324 -16.05 12.31 -34.90
N THR A 325 -17.11 13.07 -34.71
CA THR A 325 -18.46 12.82 -35.24
C THR A 325 -18.94 14.00 -36.08
N ARG A 326 -20.13 13.90 -36.68
CA ARG A 326 -20.73 15.03 -37.41
C ARG A 326 -21.05 16.22 -36.53
N ASP A 327 -21.25 15.99 -35.23
CA ASP A 327 -21.67 17.01 -34.26
C ASP A 327 -20.52 17.42 -33.31
N GLY A 328 -19.26 17.24 -33.74
CA GLY A 328 -18.06 17.50 -32.95
C GLY A 328 -17.45 16.21 -32.37
N ILE A 329 -16.73 16.30 -31.26
CA ILE A 329 -16.09 15.13 -30.64
C ILE A 329 -17.07 14.38 -29.71
N ARG A 330 -16.95 13.05 -29.65
CA ARG A 330 -17.74 12.20 -28.74
C ARG A 330 -16.91 11.03 -28.23
N SER A 331 -17.21 10.59 -27.01
CA SER A 331 -16.71 9.30 -26.51
C SER A 331 -17.41 8.16 -27.26
N ASN A 332 -16.63 7.12 -27.62
CA ASN A 332 -17.18 5.93 -28.27
C ASN A 332 -17.99 5.06 -27.30
N ARG A 333 -17.57 5.02 -26.02
CA ARG A 333 -18.25 4.36 -24.90
C ARG A 333 -18.04 5.15 -23.60
N GLY A 334 -18.47 4.60 -22.47
CA GLY A 334 -18.32 5.23 -21.15
C GLY A 334 -16.90 5.18 -20.60
N VAL A 335 -16.71 5.87 -19.49
CA VAL A 335 -15.48 5.81 -18.69
C VAL A 335 -15.56 4.58 -17.78
N ARG A 336 -14.51 3.77 -17.75
CA ARG A 336 -14.42 2.63 -16.82
C ARG A 336 -12.97 2.36 -16.43
N PHE A 337 -12.81 1.63 -15.33
CA PHE A 337 -11.51 1.13 -14.89
C PHE A 337 -11.01 -0.04 -15.72
N GLY A 338 -9.69 -0.23 -15.75
CA GLY A 338 -9.07 -1.39 -16.39
C GLY A 338 -9.28 -1.44 -17.90
N VAL A 339 -9.47 -0.28 -18.54
CA VAL A 339 -9.49 -0.21 -20.00
C VAL A 339 -8.05 -0.38 -20.48
N PRO A 340 -7.75 -1.38 -21.32
CA PRO A 340 -6.41 -1.56 -21.87
C PRO A 340 -6.11 -0.40 -22.82
N THR A 341 -5.36 0.59 -22.35
CA THR A 341 -4.94 1.73 -23.15
C THR A 341 -3.45 1.99 -22.92
N PRO A 342 -2.68 2.36 -23.97
CA PRO A 342 -1.31 2.82 -23.80
C PRO A 342 -1.19 4.06 -22.88
N LEU A 343 -2.28 4.81 -22.70
CA LEU A 343 -2.32 5.97 -21.80
C LEU A 343 -2.29 5.56 -20.32
N ALA A 344 -2.93 4.43 -19.96
CA ALA A 344 -2.89 3.94 -18.59
C ALA A 344 -1.46 3.57 -18.16
N GLU A 345 -0.73 2.85 -19.01
CA GLU A 345 0.69 2.53 -18.79
C GLU A 345 1.55 3.79 -18.71
N THR A 346 1.27 4.78 -19.57
CA THR A 346 2.02 6.05 -19.58
C THR A 346 1.80 6.82 -18.27
N ILE A 347 0.55 6.93 -17.77
CA ILE A 347 0.26 7.60 -16.50
C ILE A 347 0.98 6.90 -15.35
N LEU A 348 0.93 5.58 -15.28
CA LEU A 348 1.60 4.82 -14.21
C LEU A 348 3.12 5.00 -14.26
N ALA A 349 3.73 4.94 -15.45
CA ALA A 349 5.15 5.23 -15.60
C ALA A 349 5.50 6.68 -15.18
N CYS A 350 4.65 7.66 -15.47
CA CYS A 350 4.87 9.04 -14.99
C CYS A 350 4.79 9.13 -13.46
N ARG A 351 3.94 8.31 -12.82
CA ARG A 351 3.75 8.29 -11.36
C ARG A 351 4.94 7.72 -10.60
N GLU A 352 5.78 6.89 -11.22
CA GLU A 352 7.05 6.45 -10.62
C GLU A 352 8.04 7.62 -10.47
N HIS A 353 7.85 8.73 -11.19
CA HIS A 353 8.67 9.94 -11.06
C HIS A 353 7.97 11.06 -10.29
N ASP A 354 6.67 11.25 -10.53
CA ASP A 354 5.84 12.20 -9.79
C ASP A 354 4.47 11.58 -9.44
N PRO A 355 4.28 11.08 -8.22
CA PRO A 355 3.02 10.45 -7.80
C PRO A 355 1.84 11.43 -7.72
N ALA A 356 2.07 12.75 -7.82
CA ALA A 356 0.99 13.73 -7.90
C ALA A 356 0.25 13.67 -9.24
N ILE A 357 0.87 13.15 -10.31
CA ILE A 357 0.20 13.01 -11.62
C ILE A 357 -0.93 12.00 -11.50
N ARG A 358 -2.13 12.44 -11.84
CA ARG A 358 -3.32 11.58 -11.82
C ARG A 358 -4.06 11.55 -13.14
N PHE A 359 -4.07 12.63 -13.90
CA PHE A 359 -4.86 12.74 -15.11
C PHE A 359 -3.98 12.96 -16.32
N ALA A 360 -4.34 12.33 -17.44
CA ALA A 360 -3.71 12.62 -18.72
C ALA A 360 -4.69 12.56 -19.88
N LEU A 361 -4.33 13.28 -20.94
CA LEU A 361 -4.95 13.19 -22.24
C LEU A 361 -3.91 12.73 -23.25
N SER A 362 -4.26 11.80 -24.13
CA SER A 362 -3.47 11.46 -25.31
C SER A 362 -4.20 11.79 -26.61
N CYS A 363 -3.44 12.28 -27.58
CA CYS A 363 -3.91 12.53 -28.94
C CYS A 363 -2.74 12.40 -29.94
N THR A 364 -3.02 12.51 -31.24
CA THR A 364 -1.97 12.50 -32.27
C THR A 364 -1.15 13.79 -32.20
N ALA A 365 0.18 13.67 -32.21
CA ALA A 365 1.12 14.79 -32.19
C ALA A 365 1.18 15.52 -33.56
N THR A 366 0.13 16.27 -33.89
CA THR A 366 0.14 17.09 -35.12
C THR A 366 1.02 18.32 -34.95
N SER A 367 1.60 18.82 -36.05
CA SER A 367 2.45 20.03 -36.00
C SER A 367 1.77 21.22 -35.32
N PRO A 368 0.48 21.55 -35.59
CA PRO A 368 -0.19 22.64 -34.89
C PRO A 368 -0.26 22.43 -33.37
N LEU A 369 -0.55 21.22 -32.90
CA LEU A 369 -0.61 20.93 -31.47
C LEU A 369 0.77 21.00 -30.81
N VAL A 370 1.81 20.47 -31.49
CA VAL A 370 3.19 20.53 -30.99
C VAL A 370 3.69 21.98 -30.93
N ASP A 371 3.40 22.79 -31.94
CA ASP A 371 3.77 24.21 -31.97
C ASP A 371 3.03 25.01 -30.88
N ALA A 372 1.80 24.61 -30.53
CA ALA A 372 1.01 25.24 -29.47
C ALA A 372 1.48 24.90 -28.05
N LEU A 373 2.35 23.91 -27.85
CA LEU A 373 2.81 23.50 -26.51
C LEU A 373 3.49 24.63 -25.72
N GLY A 374 4.14 25.57 -26.41
CA GLY A 374 4.76 26.74 -25.78
C GLY A 374 3.78 27.71 -25.09
N THR A 375 2.47 27.49 -25.25
CA THR A 375 1.42 28.25 -24.55
C THR A 375 1.03 27.66 -23.19
N LEU A 376 1.46 26.43 -22.90
CA LEU A 376 1.20 25.78 -21.62
C LEU A 376 2.07 26.35 -20.51
N ASP A 377 1.51 26.36 -19.29
CA ASP A 377 2.30 26.54 -18.08
C ASP A 377 2.89 25.20 -17.62
N GLY A 378 4.22 25.12 -17.66
CA GLY A 378 5.02 23.95 -17.27
C GLY A 378 6.00 23.48 -18.36
N ALA A 379 6.92 22.59 -17.97
CA ALA A 379 7.91 22.03 -18.88
C ALA A 379 7.28 21.09 -19.91
N THR A 380 7.91 20.92 -21.07
CA THR A 380 7.47 19.99 -22.10
C THR A 380 8.65 19.16 -22.57
N ALA A 381 8.49 17.85 -22.66
CA ALA A 381 9.54 16.93 -23.09
C ALA A 381 9.27 16.35 -24.47
N THR A 382 10.33 15.94 -25.18
CA THR A 382 10.21 15.19 -26.44
C THR A 382 11.04 13.91 -26.36
N VAL A 383 10.44 12.78 -26.75
CA VAL A 383 11.06 11.45 -26.66
C VAL A 383 10.90 10.71 -27.98
N GLU A 384 11.86 9.83 -28.32
CA GLU A 384 11.94 9.24 -29.67
C GLU A 384 12.09 7.70 -29.69
N ASN A 385 12.68 7.09 -28.66
CA ASN A 385 13.05 5.67 -28.69
C ASN A 385 12.90 5.02 -27.31
N GLY A 386 12.60 3.72 -27.29
CA GLY A 386 12.54 2.89 -26.08
C GLY A 386 11.12 2.43 -25.74
N GLU A 387 11.00 1.59 -24.73
CA GLU A 387 9.71 1.19 -24.14
C GLU A 387 9.10 2.35 -23.32
N THR A 388 7.82 2.25 -22.96
CA THR A 388 7.07 3.33 -22.29
C THR A 388 7.80 3.89 -21.07
N GLU A 389 8.32 3.03 -20.19
CA GLU A 389 9.06 3.42 -18.99
C GLU A 389 10.34 4.20 -19.33
N ALA A 390 11.16 3.67 -20.25
CA ALA A 390 12.39 4.34 -20.67
C ALA A 390 12.13 5.71 -21.32
N ARG A 391 11.03 5.84 -22.07
CA ARG A 391 10.61 7.11 -22.66
C ARG A 391 10.17 8.10 -21.59
N VAL A 392 9.35 7.68 -20.63
CA VAL A 392 8.93 8.55 -19.53
C VAL A 392 10.14 8.96 -18.68
N GLN A 393 11.04 8.04 -18.35
CA GLN A 393 12.27 8.36 -17.64
C GLN A 393 13.09 9.43 -18.37
N ALA A 394 13.27 9.29 -19.68
CA ALA A 394 13.96 10.30 -20.49
C ALA A 394 13.24 11.65 -20.47
N ALA A 395 11.90 11.65 -20.54
CA ALA A 395 11.10 12.88 -20.49
C ALA A 395 11.26 13.64 -19.16
N PHE A 396 11.27 12.92 -18.04
CA PHE A 396 11.47 13.52 -16.72
C PHE A 396 12.91 13.96 -16.49
N ALA A 397 13.90 13.23 -17.03
CA ALA A 397 15.30 13.61 -16.93
C ALA A 397 15.65 14.90 -17.73
N ASP A 398 14.91 15.20 -18.79
CA ASP A 398 15.10 16.39 -19.63
C ASP A 398 14.45 17.66 -19.02
N CYS A 399 13.57 17.50 -18.03
CA CYS A 399 12.84 18.61 -17.41
C CYS A 399 13.29 18.85 -15.97
N GLU A 400 13.49 20.13 -15.59
CA GLU A 400 13.77 20.50 -14.19
C GLU A 400 12.56 20.31 -13.26
N THR A 401 11.36 20.26 -13.83
CA THR A 401 10.08 20.09 -13.14
C THR A 401 9.22 19.08 -13.87
N THR A 402 8.17 18.58 -13.22
CA THR A 402 7.22 17.65 -13.83
C THR A 402 6.69 18.18 -15.16
N PRO A 403 6.85 17.43 -16.27
CA PRO A 403 6.41 17.88 -17.58
C PRO A 403 4.88 18.01 -17.62
N ALA A 404 4.40 19.15 -18.12
CA ALA A 404 2.99 19.37 -18.43
C ALA A 404 2.56 18.60 -19.69
N ALA A 405 3.50 18.31 -20.60
CA ALA A 405 3.26 17.50 -21.79
C ALA A 405 4.51 16.73 -22.25
N ILE A 406 4.28 15.59 -22.90
CA ILE A 406 5.30 14.74 -23.51
C ILE A 406 4.93 14.51 -24.97
N VAL A 407 5.82 14.87 -25.88
CA VAL A 407 5.72 14.55 -27.32
C VAL A 407 6.49 13.26 -27.57
N ASP A 408 5.76 12.19 -27.82
CA ASP A 408 6.30 10.87 -28.16
C ASP A 408 6.36 10.73 -29.68
N ARG A 409 7.56 10.93 -30.24
CA ARG A 409 7.82 10.80 -31.69
C ARG A 409 7.87 9.35 -32.16
N HIS A 410 7.96 8.38 -31.25
CA HIS A 410 7.91 6.96 -31.62
C HIS A 410 6.50 6.56 -32.06
N ASP A 411 5.51 6.99 -31.28
CA ASP A 411 4.10 6.63 -31.46
C ASP A 411 3.27 7.75 -32.12
N ASP A 412 3.92 8.82 -32.60
CA ASP A 412 3.27 10.06 -33.10
C ASP A 412 2.19 10.58 -32.13
N ARG A 413 2.50 10.58 -30.83
CA ARG A 413 1.53 10.83 -29.76
C ARG A 413 1.93 12.02 -28.91
N LEU A 414 0.97 12.89 -28.64
CA LEU A 414 1.07 13.95 -27.65
C LEU A 414 0.32 13.50 -26.39
N VAL A 415 1.00 13.55 -25.25
CA VAL A 415 0.41 13.29 -23.93
C VAL A 415 0.46 14.56 -23.10
N VAL A 416 -0.69 15.03 -22.61
CA VAL A 416 -0.79 16.15 -21.67
C VAL A 416 -1.07 15.57 -20.29
N LEU A 417 -0.32 16.01 -19.28
CA LEU A 417 -0.35 15.48 -17.91
C LEU A 417 -0.90 16.54 -16.95
N ALA A 418 -1.58 16.12 -15.88
CA ALA A 418 -1.91 17.00 -14.76
C ALA A 418 -2.19 16.22 -13.45
N PRO A 419 -1.94 16.84 -12.29
CA PRO A 419 -2.37 16.30 -10.99
C PRO A 419 -3.89 16.36 -10.78
N GLU A 420 -4.58 17.35 -11.36
CA GLU A 420 -6.02 17.55 -11.24
C GLU A 420 -6.73 17.55 -12.60
N ALA A 421 -7.96 17.05 -12.63
CA ALA A 421 -8.78 16.98 -13.85
C ALA A 421 -9.13 18.37 -14.41
N THR A 422 -9.40 19.33 -13.53
CA THR A 422 -9.63 20.75 -13.87
C THR A 422 -8.41 21.34 -14.58
N GLN A 423 -7.22 21.14 -14.03
CA GLN A 423 -5.97 21.60 -14.63
C GLN A 423 -5.69 20.91 -15.97
N LEU A 424 -5.99 19.61 -16.11
CA LEU A 424 -5.89 18.92 -17.40
C LEU A 424 -6.78 19.60 -18.45
N LEU A 425 -8.05 19.85 -18.09
CA LEU A 425 -9.00 20.47 -18.99
C LEU A 425 -8.55 21.89 -19.40
N GLU A 426 -8.08 22.71 -18.47
CA GLU A 426 -7.57 24.06 -18.72
C GLU A 426 -6.36 24.04 -19.68
N ARG A 427 -5.39 23.12 -19.45
CA ARG A 427 -4.24 22.93 -20.34
C ARG A 427 -4.68 22.58 -21.75
N VAL A 428 -5.59 21.61 -21.89
CA VAL A 428 -6.07 21.16 -23.20
C VAL A 428 -6.87 22.26 -23.92
N GLN A 429 -7.74 22.99 -23.21
CA GLN A 429 -8.48 24.12 -23.79
C GLN A 429 -7.54 25.22 -24.27
N THR A 430 -6.46 25.50 -23.54
CA THR A 430 -5.42 26.45 -23.94
C THR A 430 -4.75 26.03 -25.25
N LEU A 431 -4.37 24.75 -25.37
CA LEU A 431 -3.79 24.21 -26.61
C LEU A 431 -4.74 24.34 -27.80
N VAL A 432 -5.98 23.90 -27.64
CA VAL A 432 -6.99 23.92 -28.71
C VAL A 432 -7.25 25.35 -29.15
N ALA A 433 -7.43 26.28 -28.22
CA ALA A 433 -7.64 27.69 -28.54
C ALA A 433 -6.44 28.29 -29.29
N SER A 434 -5.20 27.89 -28.97
CA SER A 434 -4.00 28.35 -29.68
C SER A 434 -3.89 27.78 -31.10
N VAL A 435 -4.43 26.60 -31.37
CA VAL A 435 -4.44 26.00 -32.71
C VAL A 435 -5.51 26.63 -33.61
N GLU A 436 -6.60 27.09 -33.01
CA GLU A 436 -7.74 27.70 -33.71
C GLU A 436 -7.61 29.24 -33.89
N ALA A 437 -6.67 29.88 -33.19
CA ALA A 437 -6.34 31.31 -33.29
C ALA A 437 -5.43 31.62 -34.48
#